data_AF-A0A819M555-F1
#
_entry.id   AF-A0A819M555-F1
#
_cell.length_a   1.000
_cell.length_b   1.000
_cell.length_c   1.000
_cell.angle_alpha   90.00
_cell.angle_beta   90.00
_cell.angle_gamma   90.00
#
_symmetry.space_group_name_H-M   'P 1'
#
loop_
_entity.id
_entity.type
_entity.pdbx_description
1 polymer ?
#
loop_
_entity_poly.entity_id
_entity_poly.type
_entity_poly.pdbx_seq_one_letter_code
_entity_poly.pdbx_strand_id
1 'polypeptide(L)'
;MDLKRILDFFILSFTISFCAFSLLTVPLTVFFLSWFWSSKFILSVSLVYCYWLYFDRRTDSHGGRWSNWLRRCSIWTHWTQYFPLTLIKSKDLDPNRNYIFGYHPHGV
;
A
#
# COMPACT_ATOMS: atom_id res chain seq x y z
N MET A 1 20.04 -36.89 -17.47
CA MET A 1 18.62 -36.59 -17.22
C MET A 1 18.23 -35.48 -18.18
N ASP A 2 17.27 -35.73 -19.07
CA ASP A 2 16.99 -34.81 -20.20
C ASP A 2 16.36 -33.51 -19.72
N LEU A 3 16.81 -32.39 -20.30
CA LEU A 3 16.34 -31.03 -19.97
C LEU A 3 14.81 -30.91 -20.09
N LYS A 4 14.21 -31.57 -21.10
CA LYS A 4 12.76 -31.62 -21.29
C LYS A 4 12.05 -32.23 -20.09
N ARG A 5 12.56 -33.33 -19.55
CA ARG A 5 11.98 -34.02 -18.39
C ARG A 5 12.07 -33.19 -17.10
N ILE A 6 13.16 -32.42 -16.95
CA ILE A 6 13.30 -31.47 -15.84
C ILE A 6 12.25 -30.36 -15.98
N LEU A 7 12.11 -29.79 -17.18
CA LEU A 7 11.16 -28.73 -17.45
C LEU A 7 9.71 -29.18 -17.24
N ASP A 8 9.35 -30.38 -17.72
CA ASP A 8 8.03 -30.96 -17.56
C ASP A 8 7.68 -31.16 -16.07
N PHE A 9 8.65 -31.60 -15.27
CA PHE A 9 8.47 -31.72 -13.81
C PHE A 9 8.23 -30.36 -13.14
N PHE A 10 8.99 -29.33 -13.53
CA PHE A 10 8.80 -27.98 -13.00
C PHE A 10 7.43 -27.40 -13.35
N ILE A 11 7.01 -27.54 -14.62
CA ILE A 11 5.70 -27.04 -15.08
C ILE A 11 4.57 -27.77 -14.35
N LEU A 12 4.67 -29.09 -14.21
CA LEU A 12 3.67 -29.89 -13.50
C LEU A 12 3.60 -29.50 -12.02
N SER A 13 4.74 -29.39 -11.34
CA SER A 13 4.81 -28.97 -9.94
C SER A 13 4.25 -27.56 -9.72
N PHE A 14 4.60 -26.62 -10.60
CA PHE A 14 4.06 -25.25 -10.58
C PHE A 14 2.53 -25.24 -10.78
N THR A 15 2.02 -26.00 -11.75
CA THR A 15 0.59 -26.08 -12.03
C THR A 15 -0.17 -26.69 -10.85
N ILE A 16 0.34 -27.77 -10.25
CA ILE A 16 -0.27 -28.43 -9.09
C ILE A 16 -0.29 -27.48 -7.89
N SER A 17 0.83 -26.80 -7.61
CA SER A 17 0.90 -25.86 -6.49
C SER A 17 -0.04 -24.66 -6.66
N PHE A 18 -0.17 -24.11 -7.87
CA PHE A 18 -1.13 -23.05 -8.16
C PHE A 18 -2.58 -23.51 -7.95
N CYS A 19 -2.93 -24.69 -8.48
CA CYS A 19 -4.24 -25.29 -8.29
C CYS A 19 -4.53 -25.56 -6.80
N ALA A 20 -3.59 -26.16 -6.07
CA ALA A 20 -3.74 -26.45 -4.64
C ALA A 20 -3.93 -25.17 -3.82
N PHE A 21 -3.19 -24.10 -4.13
CA PHE A 21 -3.33 -22.81 -3.48
C PHE A 21 -4.71 -22.16 -3.78
N SER A 22 -5.19 -22.29 -5.02
CA SER A 22 -6.51 -21.77 -5.41
C SER A 22 -7.66 -22.45 -4.64
N LEU A 23 -7.55 -23.76 -4.37
CA LEU A 23 -8.55 -24.53 -3.63
C LEU A 23 -8.70 -24.08 -2.17
N LEU A 24 -7.65 -23.50 -1.57
CA LEU A 24 -7.72 -22.95 -0.21
C LEU A 24 -8.17 -21.49 -0.22
N THR A 25 -7.69 -20.69 -1.18
CA THR A 25 -7.98 -19.25 -1.22
C THR A 25 -9.42 -18.93 -1.64
N VAL A 26 -10.02 -19.69 -2.56
CA VAL A 26 -11.41 -19.48 -3.00
C VAL A 26 -12.43 -19.64 -1.85
N PRO A 27 -12.46 -20.76 -1.08
CA PRO A 27 -13.42 -20.88 0.01
C PRO A 27 -13.16 -19.86 1.13
N LEU A 28 -11.90 -19.52 1.41
CA LEU A 28 -11.58 -18.47 2.37
C LEU A 28 -12.13 -17.11 1.95
N THR A 29 -11.97 -16.73 0.67
CA THR A 29 -12.51 -15.46 0.16
C THR A 29 -14.04 -15.44 0.20
N VAL A 30 -14.70 -16.54 -0.17
CA VAL A 30 -16.16 -16.67 -0.06
C VAL A 30 -16.62 -16.57 1.39
N PHE A 31 -15.90 -17.21 2.32
CA PHE A 31 -16.20 -17.13 3.76
C PHE A 31 -16.09 -15.69 4.28
N PHE A 32 -15.00 -14.98 3.98
CA PHE A 32 -14.81 -13.59 4.42
C PHE A 32 -15.83 -12.64 3.78
N LEU A 33 -16.18 -12.83 2.50
CA LEU A 33 -17.24 -12.05 1.85
C LEU A 33 -18.60 -12.31 2.50
N SER A 34 -18.95 -13.57 2.74
CA SER A 34 -20.19 -13.93 3.42
C SER A 34 -20.26 -13.33 4.83
N TRP A 35 -19.15 -13.41 5.59
CA TRP A 35 -19.02 -12.79 6.91
C TRP A 35 -19.20 -11.26 6.85
N PHE A 36 -18.58 -10.61 5.87
CA PHE A 36 -18.69 -9.17 5.65
C PHE A 36 -20.14 -8.75 5.41
N TRP A 37 -20.87 -9.47 4.54
CA TRP A 37 -22.27 -9.18 4.22
C TRP A 37 -23.26 -9.53 5.33
N SER A 38 -22.95 -10.52 6.16
CA SER A 38 -23.80 -10.94 7.27
C SER A 38 -23.68 -10.00 8.49
N SER A 39 -22.49 -9.45 8.72
CA SER A 39 -22.23 -8.59 9.87
C SER A 39 -22.72 -7.16 9.66
N LYS A 40 -23.85 -6.82 10.28
CA LYS A 40 -24.39 -5.44 10.31
C LYS A 40 -23.38 -4.42 10.86
N PHE A 41 -22.55 -4.83 11.82
CA PHE A 41 -21.52 -3.96 12.39
C PHE A 41 -20.46 -3.59 11.34
N ILE A 42 -19.93 -4.60 10.63
CA ILE A 42 -18.91 -4.38 9.60
C ILE A 42 -19.48 -3.51 8.48
N LEU A 43 -20.68 -3.82 7.99
CA LEU A 43 -21.36 -3.01 6.98
C LEU A 43 -21.56 -1.57 7.42
N SER A 44 -21.98 -1.34 8.68
CA SER A 44 -22.19 0.01 9.20
C SER A 44 -20.88 0.81 9.23
N VAL A 45 -19.80 0.21 9.73
CA VAL A 45 -18.46 0.84 9.73
C VAL A 45 -17.99 1.13 8.31
N SER A 46 -18.19 0.19 7.38
CA SER A 46 -17.84 0.37 5.97
C SER A 46 -18.62 1.51 5.32
N LEU A 47 -19.93 1.64 5.59
CA LEU A 47 -20.73 2.74 5.06
C LEU A 47 -20.29 4.10 5.61
N VAL A 48 -20.01 4.21 6.91
CA VAL A 48 -19.46 5.42 7.52
C VAL A 48 -18.12 5.79 6.89
N TYR A 49 -17.26 4.79 6.64
CA TYR A 49 -15.97 5.01 5.99
C TYR A 49 -16.13 5.46 4.53
N CYS A 50 -17.00 4.81 3.74
CA CYS A 50 -17.32 5.23 2.38
C CYS A 50 -17.89 6.65 2.30
N TYR A 51 -18.77 7.00 3.25
CA TYR A 51 -19.28 8.36 3.40
C TYR A 51 -18.13 9.34 3.64
N TRP A 52 -17.25 9.05 4.59
CA TRP A 52 -16.08 9.87 4.86
C TRP A 52 -15.15 9.99 3.63
N LEU A 53 -14.90 8.91 2.90
CA LEU A 53 -14.13 8.95 1.64
C LEU A 53 -14.76 9.86 0.59
N TYR A 54 -16.09 9.87 0.48
CA TYR A 54 -16.79 10.75 -0.45
C TYR A 54 -16.59 12.23 -0.11
N PHE A 55 -16.65 12.60 1.18
CA PHE A 55 -16.34 13.97 1.62
C PHE A 55 -14.86 14.30 1.46
N ASP A 56 -13.99 13.32 1.69
CA ASP A 56 -12.55 13.47 1.65
C ASP A 56 -11.94 13.46 0.23
N ARG A 57 -12.73 13.16 -0.80
CA ARG A 57 -12.25 12.98 -2.18
C ARG A 57 -11.41 14.12 -2.76
N ARG A 58 -11.48 15.33 -2.19
CA ARG A 58 -10.74 16.51 -2.66
C ARG A 58 -9.40 16.70 -1.94
N THR A 59 -9.07 15.88 -0.94
CA THR A 59 -7.86 16.03 -0.13
C THR A 59 -6.57 15.89 -0.94
N ASP A 60 -6.61 15.13 -2.03
CA ASP A 60 -5.54 15.03 -3.02
C ASP A 60 -5.15 16.40 -3.59
N SER A 61 -6.15 17.24 -3.86
CA SER A 61 -6.04 18.55 -4.48
C SER A 61 -5.72 19.66 -3.46
N HIS A 62 -5.77 19.37 -2.17
CA HIS A 62 -5.52 20.32 -1.07
C HIS A 62 -4.21 20.04 -0.32
N GLY A 63 -3.29 19.27 -0.91
CA GLY A 63 -1.97 19.02 -0.33
C GLY A 63 -1.94 17.89 0.71
N GLY A 64 -3.02 17.11 0.84
CA GLY A 64 -3.10 15.97 1.76
C GLY A 64 -3.41 16.33 3.22
N ARG A 65 -3.19 15.37 4.12
CA ARG A 65 -3.46 15.49 5.56
C ARG A 65 -2.17 15.52 6.37
N TRP A 66 -1.67 16.72 6.59
CA TRP A 66 -0.39 16.92 7.23
C TRP A 66 -0.58 17.03 8.75
N SER A 67 -0.24 15.97 9.49
CA SER A 67 -0.22 16.04 10.95
C SER A 67 1.08 16.69 11.42
N ASN A 68 0.97 17.85 12.07
CA ASN A 68 2.11 18.54 12.68
C ASN A 68 2.81 17.68 13.74
N TRP A 69 2.06 16.83 14.44
CA TRP A 69 2.62 15.89 15.40
C TRP A 69 3.52 14.87 14.69
N LEU A 70 3.01 14.19 13.65
CA LEU A 70 3.80 13.23 12.88
C LEU A 70 5.05 13.86 12.26
N ARG A 71 4.95 15.09 11.77
CA ARG A 71 6.09 15.83 11.18
C ARG A 71 7.19 16.15 12.18
N ARG A 72 6.82 16.34 13.44
CA ARG A 72 7.75 16.68 14.53
C ARG A 72 8.14 15.46 15.36
N CYS A 73 7.69 14.26 14.99
CA CYS A 73 8.07 13.04 15.69
C CYS A 73 9.59 12.83 15.66
N SER A 74 10.16 12.48 16.81
CA SER A 74 11.60 12.27 17.00
C SER A 74 12.19 11.17 16.10
N ILE A 75 11.36 10.25 15.59
CA ILE A 75 11.79 9.21 14.65
C ILE A 75 12.47 9.79 13.40
N TRP A 76 12.01 10.96 12.92
CA TRP A 76 12.62 11.62 11.77
C TRP A 76 14.02 12.14 12.08
N THR A 77 14.26 12.62 13.30
CA THR A 77 15.59 13.05 13.74
C THR A 77 16.57 11.88 13.69
N HIS A 78 16.20 10.73 14.26
CA HIS A 78 17.03 9.54 14.25
C HIS A 78 17.31 9.05 12.82
N TRP A 79 16.30 9.08 11.95
CA TRP A 79 16.44 8.70 10.54
C TRP A 79 17.46 9.58 9.81
N THR A 80 17.42 10.90 10.02
CA THR A 80 18.37 11.85 9.40
C THR A 80 19.79 11.75 9.95
N GLN A 81 19.97 11.19 11.15
CA GLN A 81 21.30 10.94 11.72
C GLN A 81 21.94 9.66 11.15
N TYR A 82 21.13 8.62 10.93
CA TYR A 82 21.60 7.37 10.35
C TYR A 82 21.86 7.49 8.85
N PHE A 83 20.96 8.12 8.11
CA PHE A 83 21.15 8.53 6.72
C PHE A 83 21.27 10.05 6.69
N PRO A 84 22.46 10.64 6.45
CA PRO A 84 22.65 12.09 6.43
C PRO A 84 21.91 12.72 5.22
N LEU A 85 20.60 12.86 5.37
CA LEU A 85 19.70 13.45 4.40
C LEU A 85 19.76 14.97 4.57
N THR A 86 20.34 15.64 3.59
CA THR A 86 20.35 17.11 3.52
C THR A 86 19.31 17.57 2.50
N LEU A 87 18.41 18.45 2.92
CA LEU A 87 17.43 19.06 2.01
C LEU A 87 18.06 20.32 1.39
N ILE A 88 18.50 20.22 0.14
CA ILE A 88 19.02 21.36 -0.60
C ILE A 88 17.86 22.03 -1.34
N LYS A 89 17.51 23.25 -0.92
CA LYS A 89 16.50 24.06 -1.57
C LYS A 89 17.09 24.71 -2.82
N SER A 90 16.70 24.26 -4.00
CA SER A 90 17.18 24.80 -5.27
C SER A 90 16.45 26.07 -5.72
N LYS A 91 15.16 26.20 -5.36
CA LYS A 91 14.31 27.37 -5.66
C LYS A 91 13.31 27.61 -4.53
N ASP A 92 12.87 28.85 -4.40
CA ASP A 92 11.71 29.20 -3.59
C ASP A 92 10.43 28.62 -4.20
N LEU A 93 9.66 27.91 -3.38
CA LEU A 93 8.37 27.33 -3.73
C LEU A 93 7.28 28.23 -3.16
N ASP A 94 6.22 28.48 -3.94
CA ASP A 94 5.07 29.29 -3.53
C ASP A 94 4.26 28.53 -2.48
N PRO A 95 4.12 29.04 -1.24
CA PRO A 95 3.41 28.33 -0.18
C PRO A 95 1.92 28.11 -0.48
N ASN A 96 1.36 28.80 -1.47
CA ASN A 96 -0.05 28.66 -1.87
C ASN A 96 -0.29 27.56 -2.91
N ARG A 97 0.76 26.82 -3.30
CA ARG A 97 0.69 25.75 -4.30
C ARG A 97 1.06 24.40 -3.71
N ASN A 98 0.46 23.35 -4.26
CA ASN A 98 0.77 21.96 -3.90
C ASN A 98 1.89 21.44 -4.79
N TYR A 99 2.85 20.74 -4.18
CA TYR A 99 4.01 20.16 -4.86
C TYR A 99 4.14 18.67 -4.52
N ILE A 100 4.47 17.86 -5.53
CA ILE A 100 4.77 16.44 -5.37
C ILE A 100 6.28 16.27 -5.53
N PHE A 101 6.92 15.70 -4.50
CA PHE A 101 8.35 15.37 -4.53
C PHE A 101 8.49 13.88 -4.86
N GLY A 102 8.98 13.58 -6.07
CA GLY A 102 9.37 12.21 -6.43
C GLY A 102 10.74 11.89 -5.87
N TYR A 103 10.87 10.73 -5.22
CA TYR A 103 12.16 10.14 -4.85
C TYR A 103 12.33 8.85 -5.63
N HIS A 104 13.40 8.76 -6.42
CA HIS A 104 13.79 7.52 -7.08
C HIS A 104 15.04 6.98 -6.37
N PRO A 105 14.96 5.86 -5.65
CA PRO A 105 16.13 5.24 -5.06
C PRO A 105 16.98 4.66 -6.18
N HIS A 106 17.86 5.46 -6.76
CA HIS A 106 19.03 4.92 -7.41
C HIS A 106 19.85 4.28 -6.30
N GLY A 107 19.95 2.95 -6.33
CA GLY A 107 20.74 2.19 -5.36
C GLY A 107 22.11 2.83 -5.19
N VAL A 108 22.51 3.02 -3.95
CA VAL A 108 23.86 3.47 -3.59
C VAL A 108 24.88 2.46 -4.08
#